data_AF-S5XGR4-F1
#
_entry.id   AF-S5XGR4-F1
#
_cell.length_a   1.000
_cell.length_b   1.000
_cell.length_c   1.000
_cell.angle_alpha   90.00
_cell.angle_beta   90.00
_cell.angle_gamma   90.00
#
_symmetry.space_group_name_H-M   'P 1'
#
loop_
_entity.id
_entity.type
_entity.pdbx_description
1 polymer ?
#
loop_
_entity_poly.entity_id
_entity_poly.type
_entity_poly.pdbx_seq_one_letter_code
_entity_poly.pdbx_strand_id
1 'polypeptide(L)' 'IDTDTLNTLPERELASGFAEVIKYGLIRDAEFFEWQEKNMHALLAR' A
#
# COMPACT_ATOMS: atom_id res chain seq x y z
N ILE A 1 10.05 11.86 2.56
CA ILE A 1 8.58 11.82 2.66
C ILE A 1 8.27 11.32 4.06
N ASP A 2 7.40 12.02 4.80
CA ASP A 2 7.03 11.65 6.17
C ASP A 2 5.79 10.74 6.15
N THR A 3 5.95 9.49 6.58
CA THR A 3 4.88 8.49 6.59
C THR A 3 3.90 8.69 7.72
N ASP A 4 4.24 9.43 8.77
CA ASP A 4 3.34 9.65 9.92
C ASP A 4 2.11 10.47 9.51
N THR A 5 2.25 11.27 8.45
CA THR A 5 1.14 12.02 7.85
C THR A 5 0.01 11.12 7.35
N LEU A 6 0.30 9.86 6.96
CA LEU A 6 -0.68 8.89 6.48
C LEU A 6 -1.70 8.50 7.56
N ASN A 7 -1.33 8.61 8.83
CA ASN A 7 -2.22 8.32 9.97
C ASN A 7 -3.41 9.28 10.05
N THR A 8 -3.32 10.44 9.40
CA THR A 8 -4.39 11.46 9.39
C THR A 8 -5.30 11.38 8.16
N LEU A 9 -4.98 10.53 7.18
CA LEU A 9 -5.79 10.37 5.97
C LEU A 9 -7.09 9.61 6.26
N PRO A 10 -8.21 10.02 5.63
CA PRO A 10 -9.42 9.19 5.57
C PRO A 10 -9.11 7.80 4.98
N GLU A 11 -9.79 6.77 5.47
CA GLU A 11 -9.55 5.37 5.05
C GLU A 11 -9.64 5.17 3.54
N ARG A 12 -10.61 5.82 2.91
CA ARG A 12 -10.80 5.75 1.46
C ARG A 12 -9.60 6.31 0.70
N GLU A 13 -9.01 7.40 1.17
CA GLU A 13 -7.86 8.03 0.52
C GLU A 13 -6.60 7.18 0.72
N LEU A 14 -6.40 6.62 1.91
CA LEU A 14 -5.32 5.67 2.19
C LEU A 14 -5.41 4.44 1.28
N ALA A 15 -6.60 3.82 1.21
CA ALA A 15 -6.85 2.66 0.36
C ALA A 15 -6.66 2.98 -1.14
N SER A 16 -7.12 4.16 -1.59
CA SER A 16 -6.91 4.61 -2.98
C SER A 16 -5.43 4.81 -3.31
N GLY A 17 -4.63 5.32 -2.37
CA GLY A 17 -3.18 5.46 -2.53
C GLY A 17 -2.48 4.10 -2.64
N PHE A 18 -2.87 3.13 -1.79
CA PHE A 18 -2.30 1.78 -1.86
C PHE A 18 -2.62 1.05 -3.16
N ALA A 19 -3.75 1.33 -3.82
CA ALA A 19 -4.06 0.75 -5.13
C ALA A 19 -2.98 1.05 -6.19
N GLU A 20 -2.36 2.23 -6.13
CA GLU A 20 -1.27 2.61 -7.03
C GLU A 20 0.02 1.83 -6.73
N VAL A 21 0.30 1.55 -5.45
CA VAL A 21 1.46 0.75 -5.02
C VAL A 21 1.31 -0.72 -5.46
N ILE A 22 0.11 -1.27 -5.30
CA ILE A 22 -0.23 -2.63 -5.74
C ILE A 22 -0.08 -2.75 -7.26
N LYS A 23 -0.60 -1.77 -8.00
CA LYS A 23 -0.49 -1.72 -9.46
C LYS A 23 0.96 -1.81 -9.90
N TYR A 24 1.87 -1.07 -9.26
CA TYR A 24 3.29 -1.14 -9.59
C TYR A 24 3.85 -2.56 -9.48
N GLY A 25 3.62 -3.23 -8.35
CA GLY A 25 4.04 -4.63 -8.19
C GLY A 25 3.46 -5.52 -9.31
N LEU A 26 2.16 -5.39 -9.56
CA LEU A 26 1.46 -6.22 -10.55
C LEU A 26 2.04 -6.09 -11.97
N ILE A 27 2.48 -4.89 -12.39
CA ILE A 27 2.93 -4.64 -13.78
C ILE A 27 4.45 -4.55 -13.97
N ARG A 28 5.23 -4.40 -12.88
CA ARG A 28 6.68 -4.14 -12.97
C ARG A 28 7.54 -5.08 -12.14
N ASP A 29 7.03 -5.62 -11.04
CA ASP A 29 7.85 -6.35 -10.07
C ASP A 29 7.03 -7.44 -9.36
N ALA A 30 7.16 -8.66 -9.86
CA ALA A 30 6.44 -9.83 -9.35
C ALA A 30 6.85 -10.20 -7.92
N GLU A 31 8.14 -10.09 -7.56
CA GLU A 31 8.61 -10.39 -6.21
C GLU A 31 8.06 -9.36 -5.21
N PHE A 32 8.02 -8.09 -5.61
CA PHE A 32 7.39 -7.05 -4.81
C PHE A 32 5.88 -7.25 -4.68
N PHE A 33 5.19 -7.72 -5.73
CA PHE A 33 3.77 -8.07 -5.64
C PHE A 33 3.52 -9.20 -4.63
N GLU A 34 4.31 -10.28 -4.66
CA GLU A 34 4.22 -11.35 -3.67
C GLU A 34 4.50 -10.87 -2.24
N TRP A 35 5.44 -9.93 -2.08
CA TRP A 35 5.69 -9.31 -0.77
C TRP A 35 4.47 -8.50 -0.31
N GLN A 36 3.84 -7.73 -1.19
CA GLN A 36 2.64 -6.96 -0.86
C GLN A 36 1.49 -7.86 -0.41
N GLU A 37 1.25 -8.99 -1.09
CA GLU A 37 0.22 -9.95 -0.70
C GLU A 37 0.42 -10.49 0.73
N LYS A 38 1.67 -10.78 1.10
CA LYS A 38 2.03 -11.29 2.44
C LYS A 38 1.90 -10.22 3.53
N ASN A 39 2.03 -8.94 3.18
CA ASN A 39 2.08 -7.83 4.14
C ASN A 39 0.83 -6.93 4.11
N MET A 40 -0.15 -7.20 3.24
CA MET A 40 -1.30 -6.31 3.02
C MET A 40 -2.08 -5.98 4.29
N HIS A 41 -2.25 -6.96 5.18
CA HIS A 41 -2.92 -6.75 6.46
C HIS A 41 -2.15 -5.77 7.36
N ALA A 42 -0.82 -5.82 7.36
CA ALA A 42 0.01 -4.89 8.14
C ALA A 42 0.07 -3.50 7.48
N LEU A 43 0.06 -3.43 6.15
CA LEU A 43 0.06 -2.17 5.40
C LEU A 43 -1.25 -1.37 5.54
N LEU A 44 -2.37 -2.08 5.70
CA LEU A 44 -3.68 -1.47 5.93
C LEU A 44 -4.04 -1.33 7.41
N ALA A 45 -3.29 -1.98 8.31
CA ALA A 45 -3.43 -1.79 9.74
C ALA A 45 -2.85 -0.43 10.12
N ARG A 46 -3.65 0.38 10.83
CA ARG A 46 -3.17 1.57 11.53
C ARG A 46 -2.66 1.19 12.91
#